data_AF-A0A524DQW4-F1
#
_entry.id   AF-A0A524DQW4-F1
#
_cell.length_a   1.000
_cell.length_b   1.000
_cell.length_c   1.000
_cell.angle_alpha   90.00
_cell.angle_beta   90.00
_cell.angle_gamma   90.00
#
_symmetry.space_group_name_H-M   'P 1'
#
loop_
_entity.id
_entity.type
_entity.pdbx_description
1 polymer ?
#
loop_
_entity_poly.entity_id
_entity_poly.type
_entity_poly.pdbx_seq_one_letter_code
_entity_poly.pdbx_strand_id
1 'polypeptide(L)'
;MVFNMGIKAKGRSYFRILGAVLIFIGMFLAILLNFIFIPNIIGALLAILILIPWILIFILFKLEFELINSNKKKLIFLLMLYTALILVLAILWNSVIAMLLTFNTSLNLFLLVSWYFSLSIYKQKKIIFLLNGLVYIAGSFYLTLQNQMLGNPIIILVIVIVSSGMLMIITAEYSLRKKGYLNYV
;
A
#
# COMPACT_ATOMS: atom_id res chain seq x y z
N MET A 1 25.08 -15.14 -4.40
CA MET A 1 25.50 -15.16 -5.82
C MET A 1 25.39 -13.77 -6.40
N VAL A 2 26.53 -13.10 -6.61
CA VAL A 2 26.56 -11.79 -7.30
C VAL A 2 26.43 -12.06 -8.79
N PHE A 3 25.20 -12.04 -9.30
CA PHE A 3 25.01 -11.97 -10.75
C PHE A 3 25.63 -10.66 -11.22
N ASN A 4 26.69 -10.74 -12.03
CA ASN A 4 27.19 -9.63 -12.82
C ASN A 4 26.11 -9.29 -13.87
N MET A 5 25.04 -8.63 -13.43
CA MET A 5 24.00 -8.11 -14.29
C MET A 5 24.64 -7.05 -15.20
N GLY A 6 24.51 -7.24 -16.51
CA GLY A 6 24.91 -6.24 -17.49
C GLY A 6 24.28 -4.87 -17.15
N ILE A 7 25.00 -3.80 -17.45
CA ILE A 7 24.65 -2.41 -17.08
C ILE A 7 23.18 -2.05 -17.42
N LYS A 8 22.66 -2.58 -18.53
CA LYS A 8 21.27 -2.40 -18.99
C LYS A 8 20.22 -3.12 -18.12
N ALA A 9 20.56 -4.25 -17.51
CA ALA A 9 19.69 -4.96 -16.56
C ALA A 9 19.66 -4.26 -15.19
N LYS A 10 20.81 -3.73 -14.74
CA LYS A 10 20.89 -2.90 -13.53
C LYS A 10 19.98 -1.67 -13.62
N GLY A 11 20.04 -0.93 -14.73
CA GLY A 11 19.18 0.24 -14.98
C GLY A 11 17.68 -0.05 -14.82
N ARG A 12 17.21 -1.16 -15.37
CA ARG A 12 15.79 -1.55 -15.29
C ARG A 12 15.38 -2.06 -13.91
N SER A 13 16.31 -2.69 -13.18
CA SER A 13 16.09 -3.04 -11.78
C SER A 13 15.94 -1.78 -10.92
N TYR A 14 16.69 -0.72 -11.20
CA TYR A 14 16.50 0.58 -10.52
C TYR A 14 15.11 1.15 -10.76
N PHE A 15 14.56 1.08 -11.99
CA PHE A 15 13.18 1.52 -12.25
C PHE A 15 12.13 0.76 -11.42
N ARG A 16 12.33 -0.54 -11.15
CA ARG A 16 11.45 -1.31 -10.25
C ARG A 16 11.53 -0.80 -8.82
N ILE A 17 12.74 -0.51 -8.33
CA ILE A 17 12.96 0.02 -6.97
C ILE A 17 12.36 1.42 -6.85
N LEU A 18 12.60 2.30 -7.83
CA LEU A 18 12.03 3.65 -7.85
C LEU A 18 10.50 3.61 -7.83
N GLY A 19 9.87 2.74 -8.62
CA GLY A 19 8.42 2.57 -8.58
C GLY A 19 7.91 2.10 -7.22
N ALA A 20 8.63 1.19 -6.54
CA ALA A 20 8.30 0.74 -5.19
C ALA A 20 8.44 1.87 -4.14
N VAL A 21 9.44 2.75 -4.30
CA VAL A 21 9.62 3.95 -3.46
C VAL A 21 8.51 4.96 -3.72
N LEU A 22 8.09 5.18 -4.96
CA LEU A 22 6.95 6.06 -5.27
C LEU A 22 5.66 5.57 -4.63
N ILE A 23 5.36 4.27 -4.69
CA ILE A 23 4.20 3.69 -4.00
C ILE A 23 4.29 3.94 -2.49
N PHE A 24 5.48 3.81 -1.89
CA PHE A 24 5.70 4.07 -0.48
C PHE A 24 5.45 5.55 -0.11
N ILE A 25 5.97 6.48 -0.91
CA ILE A 25 5.76 7.92 -0.73
C ILE A 25 4.27 8.25 -0.86
N GLY A 26 3.60 7.70 -1.89
CA GLY A 26 2.16 7.87 -2.07
C GLY A 26 1.36 7.37 -0.87
N MET A 27 1.72 6.21 -0.31
CA MET A 27 1.12 5.69 0.91
C MET A 27 1.31 6.63 2.11
N PHE A 28 2.52 7.15 2.32
CA PHE A 28 2.79 8.07 3.42
C PHE A 28 1.97 9.37 3.28
N LEU A 29 1.91 9.93 2.07
CA LEU A 29 1.08 11.08 1.77
C LEU A 29 -0.40 10.77 2.00
N ALA A 30 -0.90 9.60 1.58
CA ALA A 30 -2.30 9.21 1.79
C ALA A 30 -2.68 9.24 3.28
N ILE A 31 -1.80 8.75 4.15
CA ILE A 31 -2.00 8.74 5.61
C ILE A 31 -2.01 10.17 6.17
N LEU A 32 -1.05 11.01 5.77
CA LEU A 32 -0.99 12.41 6.21
C LEU A 32 -2.24 13.18 5.78
N LEU A 33 -2.73 12.97 4.56
CA LEU A 33 -3.94 13.63 4.08
C LEU A 33 -5.18 13.14 4.81
N ASN A 34 -5.29 11.84 5.11
CA ASN A 34 -6.39 11.33 5.92
C ASN A 34 -6.45 12.02 7.29
N PHE A 35 -5.30 12.39 7.88
CA PHE A 35 -5.29 13.14 9.13
C PHE A 35 -5.84 14.58 8.97
N ILE A 36 -5.48 15.26 7.88
CA ILE A 36 -5.89 16.65 7.63
C ILE A 36 -7.37 16.75 7.24
N PHE A 37 -7.89 15.76 6.50
CA PHE A 37 -9.21 15.84 5.85
C PHE A 37 -10.32 15.06 6.58
N ILE A 38 -10.01 14.25 7.59
CA ILE A 38 -11.07 13.72 8.46
C ILE A 38 -11.53 14.87 9.37
N PRO A 39 -12.78 15.36 9.23
CA PRO A 39 -13.26 16.55 9.95
C PRO A 39 -13.38 16.35 11.46
N ASN A 40 -13.09 15.15 11.96
CA ASN A 40 -13.22 14.76 13.35
C ASN A 40 -11.90 14.23 13.91
N ILE A 41 -11.35 14.95 14.90
CA ILE A 41 -10.08 14.66 15.57
C ILE A 41 -10.07 13.23 16.12
N ILE A 42 -11.18 12.77 16.72
CA ILE A 42 -11.26 11.42 17.29
C ILE A 42 -11.18 10.37 16.16
N GLY A 43 -11.86 10.58 15.04
CA GLY A 43 -11.78 9.70 13.87
C GLY A 43 -10.36 9.63 13.29
N ALA A 44 -9.67 10.77 13.23
CA ALA A 44 -8.28 10.84 12.77
C ALA A 44 -7.32 10.10 13.71
N LEU A 45 -7.50 10.22 15.03
CA LEU A 45 -6.72 9.46 16.03
C LEU A 45 -6.95 7.96 15.91
N LEU A 46 -8.19 7.51 15.75
CA LEU A 46 -8.51 6.09 15.53
C LEU A 46 -7.87 5.56 14.24
N ALA A 47 -7.86 6.36 13.17
CA ALA A 47 -7.19 6.00 11.91
C ALA A 47 -5.68 5.82 12.09
N ILE A 48 -5.02 6.71 12.83
CA ILE A 48 -3.58 6.61 13.13
C ILE A 48 -3.29 5.35 13.95
N LEU A 49 -4.08 5.12 15.00
CA LEU A 49 -3.93 3.95 15.87
C LEU A 49 -4.06 2.64 15.08
N ILE A 50 -4.94 2.59 14.08
CA ILE A 50 -5.04 1.44 13.18
C ILE A 50 -3.85 1.37 12.23
N LEU A 51 -3.54 2.44 11.49
CA LEU A 51 -2.64 2.38 10.34
C LEU A 51 -1.16 2.23 10.72
N ILE A 52 -0.69 2.90 11.78
CA ILE A 52 0.73 2.86 12.16
C ILE A 52 1.21 1.43 12.47
N PRO A 53 0.52 0.63 13.31
CA PRO A 53 0.91 -0.75 13.58
C PRO A 53 1.01 -1.61 12.32
N TRP A 54 0.06 -1.45 11.38
CA TRP A 54 0.09 -2.17 10.10
C TRP A 54 1.32 -1.81 9.27
N ILE A 55 1.64 -0.52 9.14
CA ILE A 55 2.79 -0.05 8.37
C ILE A 55 4.09 -0.58 8.98
N LEU A 56 4.25 -0.47 10.30
CA LEU A 56 5.44 -0.94 11.00
C LEU A 56 5.66 -2.43 10.77
N ILE A 57 4.62 -3.25 10.94
CA ILE A 57 4.72 -4.70 10.75
C ILE A 57 5.02 -5.05 9.28
N PHE A 58 4.44 -4.34 8.32
CA PHE A 58 4.74 -4.56 6.89
C PHE A 58 6.16 -4.17 6.49
N ILE A 59 6.70 -3.08 7.06
CA ILE A 59 8.11 -2.71 6.88
C ILE A 59 9.00 -3.81 7.44
N LEU A 60 8.72 -4.28 8.66
CA LEU A 60 9.49 -5.33 9.31
C LEU A 60 9.41 -6.67 8.55
N PHE A 61 8.25 -7.01 7.97
CA PHE A 61 8.10 -8.16 7.08
C PHE A 61 8.90 -8.02 5.80
N LYS A 62 9.02 -6.81 5.25
CA LYS A 62 9.78 -6.54 4.03
C LYS A 62 11.29 -6.52 4.27
N LEU A 63 11.72 -6.18 5.48
CA LEU A 63 13.12 -6.27 5.93
C LEU A 63 13.52 -7.66 6.43
N GLU A 64 12.61 -8.63 6.42
CA GLU A 64 12.85 -10.04 6.78
C GLU A 64 13.45 -10.27 8.18
N PHE A 65 13.13 -9.40 9.16
CA PHE A 65 13.56 -9.57 10.56
C PHE A 65 13.17 -10.96 11.11
N GLU A 66 14.15 -11.73 11.59
CA GLU A 66 14.01 -13.17 11.94
C GLU A 66 12.91 -13.45 12.97
N LEU A 67 12.87 -12.68 14.06
CA LEU A 67 11.89 -12.79 15.16
C LEU A 67 10.45 -12.57 14.68
N ILE A 68 10.28 -11.69 13.70
CA ILE A 68 8.99 -11.30 13.15
C ILE A 68 8.58 -12.28 12.05
N ASN A 69 9.55 -12.73 11.24
CA ASN A 69 9.34 -13.68 10.16
C ASN A 69 8.87 -15.04 10.67
N SER A 70 9.47 -15.53 11.76
CA SER A 70 9.08 -16.79 12.43
C SER A 70 7.64 -16.75 12.98
N ASN A 71 7.14 -15.58 13.38
CA ASN A 71 5.82 -15.40 13.99
C ASN A 71 4.80 -14.68 13.08
N LYS A 72 5.05 -14.60 11.76
CA LYS A 72 4.23 -13.86 10.78
C LYS A 72 2.73 -14.04 10.95
N LYS A 73 2.24 -15.29 11.00
CA LYS A 73 0.80 -15.60 11.10
C LYS A 73 0.20 -15.09 12.40
N LYS A 74 0.90 -15.29 13.52
CA LYS A 74 0.46 -14.85 14.85
C LYS A 74 0.38 -13.32 14.93
N LEU A 75 1.38 -12.62 14.39
CA LEU A 75 1.41 -11.15 14.36
C LEU A 75 0.29 -10.55 13.50
N ILE A 76 0.03 -11.12 12.31
CA ILE A 76 -1.09 -10.68 11.46
C ILE A 76 -2.42 -10.93 12.17
N PHE A 77 -2.60 -12.09 12.81
CA PHE A 77 -3.83 -12.39 13.55
C PHE A 77 -4.06 -11.41 14.71
N LEU A 78 -3.00 -11.07 15.47
CA LEU A 78 -3.07 -10.09 16.55
C LEU A 78 -3.44 -8.70 16.02
N LEU A 79 -2.87 -8.27 14.89
CA LEU A 79 -3.24 -7.01 14.23
C LEU A 79 -4.71 -6.98 13.77
N MET A 80 -5.22 -8.10 13.24
CA MET A 80 -6.62 -8.21 12.84
C MET A 80 -7.55 -8.09 14.05
N LEU A 81 -7.23 -8.75 15.17
CA LEU A 81 -7.99 -8.60 16.42
C LEU A 81 -7.94 -7.16 16.95
N TYR A 82 -6.74 -6.57 16.97
CA TYR A 82 -6.54 -5.19 17.41
C TYR A 82 -7.38 -4.20 16.59
N THR A 83 -7.36 -4.32 15.26
CA THR A 83 -8.16 -3.46 14.39
C THR A 83 -9.65 -3.68 14.55
N ALA A 84 -10.10 -4.95 14.66
CA ALA A 84 -11.50 -5.24 14.91
C ALA A 84 -12.00 -4.59 16.21
N LEU A 85 -11.23 -4.65 17.29
CA LEU A 85 -11.59 -4.00 18.56
C LEU A 85 -11.74 -2.48 18.41
N ILE A 86 -10.80 -1.82 17.72
CA ILE A 86 -10.90 -0.37 17.49
C ILE A 86 -12.11 -0.03 16.62
N LEU A 87 -12.41 -0.82 15.60
CA LEU A 87 -13.58 -0.61 14.75
C LEU A 87 -14.88 -0.78 15.53
N VAL A 88 -14.97 -1.74 16.46
CA VAL A 88 -16.14 -1.88 17.35
C VAL A 88 -16.32 -0.62 18.20
N LEU A 89 -15.25 -0.09 18.78
CA LEU A 89 -15.30 1.17 19.54
C LEU A 89 -15.77 2.35 18.65
N ALA A 90 -15.29 2.41 17.40
CA ALA A 90 -15.70 3.43 16.45
C ALA A 90 -17.21 3.33 16.13
N ILE A 91 -17.74 2.11 15.93
CA ILE A 91 -19.16 1.88 15.64
C ILE A 91 -20.05 2.34 16.80
N LEU A 92 -19.66 2.00 18.04
CA LEU A 92 -20.41 2.39 19.24
C LEU A 92 -20.46 3.91 19.43
N TRP A 93 -19.43 4.62 18.97
CA TRP A 93 -19.35 6.06 19.10
C TRP A 93 -20.07 6.79 17.94
N ASN A 94 -19.79 6.44 16.69
CA ASN A 94 -20.43 7.02 15.52
C ASN A 94 -20.34 6.09 14.30
N SER A 95 -21.49 5.54 13.88
CA SER A 95 -21.57 4.57 12.79
C SER A 95 -21.11 5.13 11.42
N VAL A 96 -21.36 6.42 11.14
CA VAL A 96 -20.96 7.06 9.88
C VAL A 96 -19.44 7.22 9.82
N ILE A 97 -18.83 7.69 10.92
CA ILE A 97 -17.36 7.79 11.01
C ILE A 97 -16.72 6.41 10.96
N ALA A 98 -17.33 5.41 11.62
CA ALA A 98 -16.84 4.04 11.58
C ALA A 98 -16.86 3.45 10.17
N MET A 99 -17.90 3.73 9.37
CA MET A 99 -17.99 3.30 7.98
C MET A 99 -16.86 3.92 7.13
N LEU A 100 -16.66 5.24 7.23
CA LEU A 100 -15.58 5.95 6.54
C LEU A 100 -14.20 5.45 6.96
N LEU A 101 -13.99 5.24 8.27
CA LEU A 101 -12.75 4.70 8.83
C LEU A 101 -12.47 3.30 8.29
N THR A 102 -13.46 2.41 8.30
CA THR A 102 -13.33 1.04 7.79
C THR A 102 -12.98 1.04 6.30
N PHE A 103 -13.64 1.89 5.52
CA PHE A 103 -13.38 1.98 4.09
C PHE A 103 -11.96 2.53 3.81
N ASN A 104 -11.57 3.64 4.43
CA ASN A 104 -10.22 4.22 4.29
C ASN A 104 -9.11 3.28 4.77
N THR A 105 -9.30 2.60 5.89
CA THR A 105 -8.32 1.63 6.41
C THR A 105 -8.18 0.45 5.44
N SER A 106 -9.28 -0.09 4.91
CA SER A 106 -9.23 -1.18 3.93
C SER A 106 -8.47 -0.80 2.65
N LEU A 107 -8.67 0.41 2.12
CA LEU A 107 -7.93 0.91 0.95
C LEU A 107 -6.43 1.03 1.24
N ASN A 108 -6.06 1.60 2.39
CA ASN A 108 -4.65 1.69 2.78
C ASN A 108 -4.00 0.31 2.99
N LEU A 109 -4.74 -0.68 3.49
CA LEU A 109 -4.27 -2.06 3.59
C LEU A 109 -4.03 -2.68 2.21
N PHE A 110 -4.91 -2.45 1.23
CA PHE A 110 -4.68 -2.88 -0.15
C PHE A 110 -3.41 -2.23 -0.74
N LEU A 111 -3.20 -0.93 -0.50
CA LEU A 111 -1.97 -0.25 -0.92
C LEU A 111 -0.72 -0.83 -0.25
N LEU A 112 -0.77 -1.13 1.05
CA LEU A 112 0.31 -1.78 1.81
C LEU A 112 0.66 -3.15 1.23
N VAL A 113 -0.34 -3.97 0.92
CA VAL A 113 -0.14 -5.29 0.30
C VAL A 113 0.46 -5.16 -1.09
N SER A 114 -0.01 -4.20 -1.89
CA SER A 114 0.58 -3.86 -3.18
C SER A 114 2.06 -3.47 -3.00
N TRP A 115 2.37 -2.54 -2.11
CA TRP A 115 3.74 -2.14 -1.84
C TRP A 115 4.63 -3.30 -1.37
N TYR A 116 4.13 -4.20 -0.53
CA TYR A 116 4.86 -5.37 -0.05
C TYR A 116 5.29 -6.29 -1.21
N PHE A 117 4.38 -6.60 -2.14
CA PHE A 117 4.64 -7.49 -3.27
C PHE A 117 5.23 -6.81 -4.51
N SER A 118 5.46 -5.50 -4.46
CA SER A 118 5.90 -4.68 -5.60
C SER A 118 7.14 -5.23 -6.33
N LEU A 119 8.14 -5.74 -5.59
CA LEU A 119 9.40 -6.29 -6.13
C LEU A 119 9.40 -7.81 -6.29
N SER A 120 8.29 -8.50 -6.00
CA SER A 120 8.24 -9.96 -6.04
C SER A 120 8.48 -10.53 -7.44
N ILE A 121 9.23 -11.62 -7.51
CA ILE A 121 9.54 -12.36 -8.76
C ILE A 121 8.50 -13.47 -9.00
N TYR A 122 7.65 -13.78 -8.01
CA TYR A 122 6.66 -14.86 -8.11
C TYR A 122 5.41 -14.41 -8.87
N LYS A 123 4.94 -15.22 -9.82
CA LYS A 123 3.79 -14.84 -10.68
C LYS A 123 2.53 -14.57 -9.87
N GLN A 124 2.23 -15.43 -8.88
CA GLN A 124 1.05 -15.28 -8.02
C GLN A 124 1.09 -13.99 -7.19
N LYS A 125 2.24 -13.68 -6.58
CA LYS A 125 2.45 -12.45 -5.81
C LYS A 125 2.32 -11.20 -6.68
N LYS A 126 2.68 -11.29 -7.97
CA LYS A 126 2.52 -10.19 -8.91
C LYS A 126 1.06 -9.90 -9.27
N ILE A 127 0.23 -10.94 -9.39
CA ILE A 127 -1.21 -10.78 -9.58
C ILE A 127 -1.83 -10.10 -8.35
N ILE A 128 -1.44 -10.54 -7.15
CA ILE A 128 -1.86 -9.93 -5.88
C ILE A 128 -1.44 -8.45 -5.83
N PHE A 129 -0.22 -8.10 -6.25
CA PHE A 129 0.21 -6.70 -6.36
C PHE A 129 -0.71 -5.86 -7.25
N LEU A 130 -1.00 -6.35 -8.47
CA LEU A 130 -1.81 -5.60 -9.44
C LEU A 130 -3.24 -5.43 -8.97
N LEU A 131 -3.89 -6.51 -8.51
CA LEU A 131 -5.28 -6.46 -8.06
C LEU A 131 -5.45 -5.49 -6.88
N ASN A 132 -4.60 -5.58 -5.86
CA ASN A 132 -4.72 -4.70 -4.70
C ASN A 132 -4.41 -3.24 -5.05
N GLY A 133 -3.43 -2.98 -5.93
CA GLY A 133 -3.17 -1.62 -6.39
C GLY A 133 -4.31 -1.03 -7.22
N LEU A 134 -4.97 -1.82 -8.08
CA LEU A 134 -6.14 -1.39 -8.83
C LEU A 134 -7.34 -1.10 -7.91
N VAL A 135 -7.59 -1.97 -6.92
CA VAL A 135 -8.65 -1.74 -5.92
C VAL A 135 -8.40 -0.45 -5.15
N TYR A 136 -7.15 -0.19 -4.73
CA TYR A 136 -6.78 1.07 -4.09
C TYR A 136 -7.04 2.28 -4.99
N ILE A 137 -6.60 2.24 -6.26
CA ILE A 137 -6.77 3.36 -7.21
C ILE A 137 -8.26 3.63 -7.46
N ALA A 138 -9.04 2.58 -7.76
CA ALA A 138 -10.47 2.71 -8.03
C ALA A 138 -11.24 3.20 -6.81
N GLY A 139 -10.97 2.64 -5.62
CA GLY A 139 -11.61 3.05 -4.38
C GLY A 139 -11.26 4.48 -3.96
N SER A 140 -9.99 4.89 -4.14
CA SER A 140 -9.55 6.26 -3.87
C SER A 140 -10.19 7.25 -4.85
N PHE A 141 -10.33 6.87 -6.12
CA PHE A 141 -11.03 7.67 -7.11
C PHE A 141 -12.52 7.83 -6.77
N TYR A 142 -13.18 6.74 -6.35
CA TYR A 142 -14.56 6.77 -5.89
C TYR A 142 -14.77 7.71 -4.69
N LEU A 143 -13.90 7.66 -3.68
CA LEU A 143 -13.96 8.59 -2.55
C LEU A 143 -13.74 10.05 -2.96
N THR A 144 -12.87 10.27 -3.95
CA THR A 144 -12.62 11.61 -4.49
C THR A 144 -13.86 12.17 -5.19
N LEU A 145 -14.64 11.32 -5.87
CA LEU A 145 -15.92 11.73 -6.49
C LEU A 145 -17.02 11.97 -5.46
N GLN A 146 -17.09 11.16 -4.41
CA GLN A 146 -18.11 11.24 -3.36
C GLN A 146 -17.91 12.45 -2.43
N ASN A 147 -16.66 12.75 -2.07
CA ASN A 147 -16.35 13.95 -1.31
C ASN A 147 -16.61 15.17 -2.21
N GLN A 148 -17.81 15.76 -2.07
CA GLN A 148 -18.30 16.94 -2.80
C GLN A 148 -17.39 18.18 -2.71
N MET A 149 -16.30 18.10 -1.94
CA MET A 149 -15.08 18.89 -2.12
C MET A 149 -14.38 18.46 -3.42
N LEU A 150 -15.08 18.70 -4.55
CA LEU A 150 -14.61 18.56 -5.92
C LEU A 150 -13.25 19.24 -6.03
N GLY A 151 -12.20 18.44 -6.19
CA GLY A 151 -10.88 18.97 -6.49
C GLY A 151 -10.07 19.33 -5.25
N ASN A 152 -9.91 18.40 -4.31
CA ASN A 152 -8.67 18.43 -3.54
C ASN A 152 -7.54 17.87 -4.44
N PRO A 153 -6.74 18.73 -5.11
CA PRO A 153 -5.73 18.29 -6.06
C PRO A 153 -4.70 17.36 -5.40
N ILE A 154 -4.60 17.40 -4.07
CA ILE A 154 -3.64 16.64 -3.29
C ILE A 154 -4.03 15.16 -3.24
N ILE A 155 -5.32 14.80 -3.18
CA ILE A 155 -5.76 13.39 -3.23
C ILE A 155 -5.51 12.81 -4.62
N ILE A 156 -5.82 13.59 -5.67
CA ILE A 156 -5.53 13.21 -7.06
C ILE A 156 -4.02 13.01 -7.25
N LEU A 157 -3.20 13.89 -6.67
CA LEU A 157 -1.75 13.77 -6.70
C LEU A 157 -1.27 12.46 -6.06
N VAL A 158 -1.85 12.02 -4.94
CA VAL A 158 -1.54 10.70 -4.36
C VAL A 158 -1.88 9.56 -5.31
N ILE A 159 -3.05 9.59 -5.94
CA ILE A 159 -3.45 8.58 -6.93
C ILE A 159 -2.48 8.56 -8.12
N VAL A 160 -2.05 9.72 -8.60
CA VAL A 160 -1.08 9.87 -9.69
C VAL A 160 0.30 9.33 -9.29
N ILE A 161 0.77 9.60 -8.07
CA ILE A 161 2.05 9.08 -7.56
C ILE A 161 2.00 7.54 -7.46
N VAL A 162 0.94 6.98 -6.90
CA VAL A 162 0.81 5.52 -6.76
C VAL A 162 0.69 4.84 -8.13
N SER A 163 -0.15 5.37 -9.03
CA SER A 163 -0.35 4.81 -10.37
C SER A 163 0.93 4.90 -11.22
N SER A 164 1.65 6.02 -11.19
CA SER A 164 2.95 6.15 -11.86
C SER A 164 3.98 5.16 -11.29
N GLY A 165 4.04 4.98 -9.97
CA GLY A 165 4.87 3.97 -9.32
C GLY A 165 4.55 2.55 -9.80
N MET A 166 3.26 2.19 -9.91
CA MET A 166 2.83 0.90 -10.44
C MET A 166 3.22 0.72 -11.92
N LEU A 167 2.97 1.73 -12.76
CA LEU A 167 3.32 1.69 -14.18
C LEU A 167 4.83 1.56 -14.41
N MET A 168 5.66 2.24 -13.63
CA MET A 168 7.12 2.10 -13.68
C MET A 168 7.56 0.66 -13.40
N ILE A 169 6.95 0.01 -12.42
CA ILE A 169 7.27 -1.39 -12.11
C ILE A 169 6.85 -2.32 -13.26
N ILE A 170 5.63 -2.15 -13.78
CA ILE A 170 5.09 -3.01 -14.85
C ILE A 170 5.93 -2.87 -16.12
N THR A 171 6.24 -1.63 -16.52
CA THR A 171 7.04 -1.34 -17.72
C THR A 171 8.47 -1.88 -17.58
N ALA A 172 9.10 -1.70 -16.42
CA ALA A 172 10.43 -2.25 -16.15
C ALA A 172 10.43 -3.79 -16.21
N GLU A 173 9.43 -4.43 -15.61
CA GLU A 173 9.28 -5.89 -15.63
C GLU A 173 9.02 -6.44 -17.03
N TYR A 174 8.09 -5.84 -17.78
CA TYR A 174 7.85 -6.21 -19.18
C TYR A 174 9.14 -6.14 -20.00
N SER A 175 9.92 -5.07 -19.80
CA SER A 175 11.19 -4.90 -20.49
C SER A 175 12.23 -5.96 -20.09
N LEU A 176 12.32 -6.32 -18.81
CA LEU A 176 13.23 -7.36 -18.31
C LEU A 176 12.83 -8.76 -18.82
N ARG A 177 11.53 -9.08 -18.82
CA ARG A 177 10.99 -10.33 -19.39
C ARG A 177 11.33 -10.45 -20.88
N LYS A 178 11.04 -9.41 -21.67
CA LYS A 178 11.30 -9.41 -23.13
C LYS A 178 12.77 -9.68 -23.47
N LYS A 179 13.69 -9.31 -22.58
CA LYS A 179 15.14 -9.53 -22.76
C LYS A 179 15.68 -10.78 -22.05
N GLY A 180 14.81 -11.60 -21.45
CA GLY A 180 15.20 -12.82 -20.74
C GLY A 180 15.95 -12.60 -19.42
N TYR A 181 15.99 -11.37 -18.89
CA TYR A 181 16.68 -11.06 -17.64
C TYR A 181 15.84 -11.36 -16.39
N LEU A 182 14.54 -11.60 -16.56
CA LEU A 182 13.63 -11.92 -15.47
C LEU A 182 12.62 -12.95 -15.93
N ASN A 183 12.72 -14.15 -15.37
CA ASN A 183 11.73 -15.20 -15.50
C ASN A 183 10.96 -15.28 -14.18
N TYR A 184 9.64 -15.40 -14.27
CA TYR A 184 8.84 -15.63 -13.09
C TYR A 184 9.03 -17.06 -12.65
N VAL A 185 9.23 -17.23 -11.35
CA VAL A 185 9.10 -18.51 -10.65
C VAL A 185 7.64 -18.66 -10.24
#